data_AF-A0AAW0XV00-F1
#
_entry.id   AF-A0AAW0XV00-F1
#
_cell.length_a   1.000
_cell.length_b   1.000
_cell.length_c   1.000
_cell.angle_alpha   90.00
_cell.angle_beta   90.00
_cell.angle_gamma   90.00
#
_symmetry.space_group_name_H-M   'P 1'
#
loop_
_entity.id
_entity.type
_entity.pdbx_description
1 polymer ?
#
loop_
_entity_poly.entity_id
_entity_poly.type
_entity_poly.pdbx_seq_one_letter_code
_entity_poly.pdbx_strand_id
1 'polypeptide(L)'
;MGLAAVLVRNALRKQVERHGTLFRTVADALERVFDYEETQRRQGLKFDSVTVNEGSSSLEPKNPTKAGKESAATLAAAKCRALQQEVLELRRRVKQEEGRLVCRECKKNRVAVLLQPCSHLHLCAPCARPRDTCPTCSTVIRGTFRPIIG
;
A
#
# COMPACT_ATOMS: atom_id res chain seq x y z
N MET A 1 -24.38 -19.15 -8.66
CA MET A 1 -24.39 -18.37 -7.40
C MET A 1 -23.08 -17.59 -7.32
N GLY A 2 -22.98 -16.45 -7.98
CA GLY A 2 -21.75 -15.67 -8.04
C GLY A 2 -22.04 -14.20 -8.30
N LEU A 3 -21.14 -13.33 -7.87
CA LEU A 3 -21.25 -11.90 -8.10
C LEU A 3 -21.16 -11.57 -9.60
N ALA A 4 -22.09 -10.75 -10.10
CA ALA A 4 -22.05 -10.34 -11.50
C ALA A 4 -20.82 -9.46 -11.77
N ALA A 5 -20.01 -9.82 -12.77
CA ALA A 5 -18.78 -9.09 -13.11
C ALA A 5 -19.01 -7.60 -13.44
N VAL A 6 -20.21 -7.25 -13.90
CA VAL A 6 -20.60 -5.85 -14.15
C VAL A 6 -20.79 -5.08 -12.85
N LEU A 7 -21.45 -5.67 -11.85
CA LEU A 7 -21.64 -5.05 -10.53
C LEU A 7 -20.31 -4.84 -9.82
N VAL A 8 -19.44 -5.86 -9.87
CA VAL A 8 -18.09 -5.77 -9.30
C VAL A 8 -17.32 -4.62 -9.93
N ARG A 9 -17.24 -4.58 -11.27
CA ARG A 9 -16.53 -3.50 -11.98
C ARG A 9 -17.08 -2.11 -11.65
N ASN A 10 -18.40 -1.95 -11.60
CA ASN A 10 -19.03 -0.67 -11.33
C ASN A 10 -18.84 -0.20 -9.87
N ALA A 11 -18.93 -1.12 -8.91
CA ALA A 11 -18.69 -0.82 -7.50
C ALA A 11 -17.23 -0.40 -7.26
N LEU A 12 -16.28 -1.13 -7.85
CA LEU A 12 -14.85 -0.81 -7.74
C LEU A 12 -14.52 0.53 -8.39
N ARG A 13 -15.04 0.79 -9.59
CA ARG A 13 -14.85 2.05 -10.31
C ARG A 13 -15.37 3.24 -9.51
N LYS A 14 -16.58 3.13 -8.97
CA LYS A 14 -17.21 4.19 -8.15
C LYS A 14 -16.43 4.48 -6.86
N GLN A 15 -15.75 3.48 -6.29
CA GLN A 15 -14.88 3.68 -5.13
C GLN A 15 -13.64 4.50 -5.50
N VAL A 16 -12.99 4.17 -6.61
CA VAL A 16 -11.80 4.91 -7.09
C VAL A 16 -12.17 6.36 -7.43
N GLU A 17 -13.32 6.59 -8.07
CA GLU A 17 -13.82 7.93 -8.41
C GLU A 17 -14.14 8.78 -7.16
N ARG A 18 -14.62 8.17 -6.07
CA ARG A 18 -15.02 8.89 -4.85
C ARG A 18 -13.91 9.11 -3.84
N HIS A 19 -13.05 8.12 -3.66
CA HIS A 19 -12.07 8.09 -2.58
C HIS A 19 -10.62 8.07 -3.08
N GLY A 20 -10.39 7.95 -4.39
CA GLY A 20 -9.04 7.94 -4.97
C GLY A 20 -8.16 6.77 -4.52
N THR A 21 -8.73 5.76 -3.85
CA THR A 21 -7.98 4.66 -3.25
C THR A 21 -8.54 3.30 -3.67
N LEU A 22 -7.65 2.31 -3.73
CA LEU A 22 -7.98 0.91 -3.97
C LEU A 22 -8.28 0.20 -2.64
N PHE A 23 -9.01 -0.91 -2.72
CA PHE A 23 -9.28 -1.76 -1.55
C PHE A 23 -8.00 -2.41 -1.04
N ARG A 24 -7.88 -2.49 0.28
CA ARG A 24 -6.71 -3.08 0.94
C ARG A 24 -6.84 -4.59 1.08
N THR A 25 -8.08 -5.08 1.20
CA THR A 25 -8.38 -6.51 1.26
C THR A 25 -9.51 -6.88 0.31
N VAL A 26 -9.62 -8.18 0.02
CA VAL A 26 -10.73 -8.73 -0.76
C VAL A 26 -12.06 -8.58 -0.01
N ALA A 27 -12.05 -8.66 1.33
CA ALA A 27 -13.25 -8.47 2.14
C ALA A 27 -13.84 -7.06 1.97
N ASP A 28 -13.00 -6.02 2.05
CA ASP A 28 -13.42 -4.62 1.86
C ASP A 28 -14.05 -4.41 0.47
N ALA A 29 -13.48 -5.06 -0.55
CA ALA A 29 -13.98 -4.99 -1.91
C ALA A 29 -15.35 -5.65 -2.04
N LEU A 30 -15.53 -6.82 -1.41
CA LEU A 30 -16.79 -7.56 -1.43
C LEU A 30 -17.89 -6.83 -0.67
N GLU A 31 -17.62 -6.31 0.52
CA GLU A 31 -18.57 -5.48 1.29
C GLU A 31 -19.06 -4.30 0.44
N ARG A 32 -18.15 -3.62 -0.25
CA ARG A 32 -18.52 -2.49 -1.09
C ARG A 32 -19.34 -2.88 -2.31
N VAL A 33 -19.09 -4.06 -2.88
CA VAL A 33 -19.88 -4.62 -3.98
C VAL A 33 -21.29 -4.96 -3.49
N PHE A 34 -21.44 -5.54 -2.30
CA PHE A 34 -22.74 -5.83 -1.71
C PHE A 34 -23.54 -4.56 -1.39
N ASP A 35 -22.89 -3.54 -0.81
CA ASP A 35 -23.52 -2.23 -0.59
C ASP A 35 -23.99 -1.59 -1.90
N TYR A 36 -23.16 -1.71 -2.95
CA TYR A 36 -23.47 -1.18 -4.27
C TYR A 36 -24.68 -1.91 -4.87
N GLU A 37 -24.71 -3.24 -4.79
CA GLU A 37 -25.84 -4.05 -5.24
C GLU A 37 -27.14 -3.73 -4.48
N GLU A 38 -27.08 -3.58 -3.16
CA GLU A 38 -28.24 -3.19 -2.35
C GLU A 38 -28.74 -1.80 -2.72
N THR A 39 -27.83 -0.85 -2.97
CA THR A 39 -28.18 0.49 -3.46
C THR A 39 -28.87 0.43 -4.82
N GLN A 40 -28.40 -0.43 -5.74
CA GLN A 40 -29.02 -0.63 -7.04
C GLN A 40 -30.42 -1.24 -6.92
N ARG A 41 -30.60 -2.20 -6.00
CA ARG A 41 -31.90 -2.82 -5.72
C ARG A 41 -32.90 -1.80 -5.19
N ARG A 42 -32.47 -0.88 -4.33
CA ARG A 42 -33.30 0.23 -3.82
C ARG A 42 -33.64 1.27 -4.90
N GLN A 43 -32.79 1.43 -5.92
CA GLN A 43 -33.00 2.37 -7.02
C GLN A 43 -33.79 1.78 -8.20
N GLY A 44 -34.24 0.52 -8.12
CA GLY A 44 -35.13 -0.09 -9.13
C GLY A 44 -34.49 -0.35 -10.50
N LEU A 45 -33.17 -0.19 -10.63
CA LEU A 45 -32.46 -0.45 -11.89
C LEU A 45 -32.24 -1.96 -12.07
N LYS A 46 -33.13 -2.61 -12.82
CA LYS A 46 -32.93 -3.98 -13.29
C LYS A 46 -31.86 -3.96 -14.38
N PHE A 47 -30.68 -4.50 -14.08
CA PHE A 47 -29.67 -4.79 -15.09
C PHE A 47 -29.93 -6.20 -15.62
N ASP A 48 -30.49 -6.29 -16.82
CA ASP A 48 -30.78 -7.57 -17.45
C ASP A 48 -29.48 -8.35 -17.70
N SER A 49 -29.51 -9.60 -17.25
CA SER A 49 -28.49 -10.61 -17.55
C SER A 49 -28.50 -10.87 -19.05
N VAL A 50 -27.48 -10.39 -19.77
CA VAL A 50 -27.22 -10.77 -21.16
C VAL A 50 -25.78 -11.28 -21.30
N THR A 51 -25.75 -12.58 -21.57
CA THR A 51 -24.75 -13.45 -22.22
C THR A 51 -23.48 -12.79 -22.75
N VAL A 52 -22.33 -13.24 -22.25
CA VAL A 52 -21.06 -13.20 -23.01
C VAL A 52 -20.91 -14.54 -23.71
N ASN A 53 -21.17 -14.50 -25.01
CA ASN A 53 -20.91 -15.55 -25.98
C ASN A 53 -19.39 -15.60 -26.24
N GLU A 54 -18.75 -16.73 -25.92
CA GLU A 54 -17.43 -17.06 -26.42
C GLU A 54 -17.57 -17.54 -27.87
N GLY A 55 -16.94 -16.83 -28.80
CA GLY A 55 -16.96 -17.20 -30.21
C GLY A 55 -16.04 -16.33 -31.05
N SER A 56 -14.90 -16.90 -31.43
CA SER A 56 -13.95 -16.41 -32.44
C SER A 56 -14.63 -15.93 -33.72
N SER A 57 -14.12 -14.85 -34.32
CA SER A 57 -13.89 -14.87 -35.76
C SER A 57 -12.85 -13.83 -36.19
N SER A 58 -11.93 -14.32 -37.01
CA SER A 58 -10.88 -13.61 -37.73
C SER A 58 -11.40 -12.37 -38.43
N LEU A 59 -10.69 -11.25 -38.27
CA LEU A 59 -10.42 -10.33 -39.37
C LEU A 59 -8.98 -9.81 -39.23
N GLU A 60 -8.22 -10.03 -40.30
CA GLU A 60 -6.83 -9.65 -40.47
C GLU A 60 -6.59 -8.15 -40.27
N PRO A 61 -5.38 -7.73 -39.85
CA PRO A 61 -4.85 -6.44 -40.20
C PRO A 61 -3.76 -6.59 -41.27
N LYS A 62 -4.12 -6.21 -42.50
CA LYS A 62 -3.18 -5.82 -43.54
C LYS A 62 -2.29 -4.70 -43.00
N ASN A 63 -0.98 -4.93 -42.99
CA ASN A 63 0.03 -3.88 -42.98
C ASN A 63 0.13 -3.35 -44.42
N PRO A 64 0.03 -2.04 -44.66
CA PRO A 64 1.26 -1.24 -44.74
C PRO A 64 1.03 0.14 -44.08
N THR A 65 1.95 0.72 -43.32
CA THR A 65 3.11 1.43 -43.84
C THR A 65 3.99 1.91 -42.67
N LYS A 66 5.27 2.07 -42.97
CA LYS A 66 6.34 2.48 -42.06
C LYS A 66 6.22 3.97 -41.70
N ALA A 67 5.74 4.31 -40.51
CA ALA A 67 6.04 5.56 -39.79
C ALA A 67 5.40 5.49 -38.39
N GLY A 68 6.18 5.52 -37.30
CA GLY A 68 5.61 5.61 -35.94
C GLY A 68 6.12 4.61 -34.88
N LYS A 69 7.20 3.85 -35.14
CA LYS A 69 7.79 2.95 -34.13
C LYS A 69 8.61 3.67 -33.04
N GLU A 70 8.90 4.96 -33.22
CA GLU A 70 9.81 5.70 -32.36
C GLU A 70 9.14 6.28 -31.10
N SER A 71 7.82 6.54 -31.11
CA SER A 71 7.14 7.21 -29.98
C SER A 71 6.77 6.27 -28.82
N ALA A 72 6.34 5.04 -29.10
CA ALA A 72 5.93 4.10 -28.07
C ALA A 72 7.13 3.59 -27.23
N ALA A 73 8.28 3.37 -27.88
CA ALA A 73 9.51 2.93 -27.22
C ALA A 73 10.12 4.05 -26.35
N THR A 74 10.05 5.31 -26.80
CA THR A 74 10.52 6.47 -26.01
C THR A 74 9.60 6.78 -24.84
N LEU A 75 8.28 6.69 -25.01
CA LEU A 75 7.30 6.82 -23.92
C LEU A 75 7.48 5.74 -22.85
N ALA A 76 7.68 4.48 -23.25
CA ALA A 76 7.94 3.38 -22.33
C ALA A 76 9.27 3.59 -21.57
N ALA A 77 10.35 3.97 -22.27
CA ALA A 77 11.63 4.26 -21.64
C ALA A 77 11.58 5.45 -20.67
N ALA A 78 10.84 6.52 -21.02
CA ALA A 78 10.63 7.66 -20.13
C ALA A 78 9.86 7.27 -18.87
N LYS A 79 8.80 6.47 -19.01
CA LYS A 79 8.01 5.97 -17.87
C LYS A 79 8.82 5.02 -16.98
N CYS A 80 9.64 4.15 -17.58
CA CYS A 80 10.55 3.29 -16.84
C CYS A 80 11.56 4.09 -16.01
N ARG A 81 12.15 5.17 -16.56
CA ARG A 81 13.07 6.03 -15.82
C ARG A 81 12.38 6.76 -14.67
N ALA A 82 11.17 7.28 -14.88
CA ALA A 82 10.39 7.93 -13.84
C ALA A 82 10.06 6.97 -12.68
N LEU A 83 9.61 5.75 -13.00
CA LEU A 83 9.34 4.71 -11.99
C LEU A 83 10.62 4.29 -11.25
N GLN A 84 11.77 4.19 -11.94
CA GLN A 84 13.04 3.90 -11.29
C GLN A 84 13.44 4.99 -10.29
N GLN A 85 13.26 6.26 -10.64
CA GLN A 85 13.52 7.38 -9.73
C GLN A 85 12.59 7.34 -8.51
N GLU A 86 11.31 7.07 -8.70
CA GLU A 86 10.33 6.94 -7.62
C GLU A 86 10.69 5.77 -6.67
N VAL A 87 11.06 4.62 -7.21
CA VAL A 87 11.50 3.47 -6.40
C VAL A 87 12.73 3.82 -5.57
N LEU A 88 13.71 4.55 -6.13
CA LEU A 88 14.88 4.98 -5.39
C LEU A 88 14.52 5.95 -4.26
N GLU A 89 13.61 6.88 -4.51
CA GLU A 89 13.13 7.82 -3.49
C GLU A 89 12.38 7.09 -2.37
N LEU A 90 11.48 6.18 -2.71
CA LEU A 90 10.74 5.36 -1.74
C LEU A 90 11.69 4.54 -0.89
N ARG A 91 12.70 3.89 -1.49
CA ARG A 91 13.75 3.17 -0.75
C ARG A 91 14.51 4.08 0.22
N ARG A 92 14.82 5.31 -0.19
CA ARG A 92 15.46 6.29 0.70
C ARG A 92 14.57 6.64 1.89
N ARG A 93 13.29 6.89 1.65
CA ARG A 93 12.30 7.20 2.70
C ARG A 93 12.14 6.03 3.69
N VAL A 94 11.98 4.80 3.19
CA VAL A 94 11.91 3.60 4.03
C VAL A 94 13.16 3.47 4.91
N LYS A 95 14.36 3.59 4.31
CA LYS A 95 15.62 3.51 5.06
C LYS A 95 15.73 4.59 6.15
N GLN A 96 15.22 5.80 5.87
CA GLN A 96 15.22 6.90 6.83
C GLN A 96 14.29 6.60 8.01
N GLU A 97 13.07 6.11 7.77
CA GLU A 97 12.12 5.75 8.84
C GLU A 97 12.62 4.55 9.65
N GLU A 98 13.17 3.53 9.00
CA GLU A 98 13.78 2.38 9.69
C GLU A 98 14.93 2.80 10.60
N GLY A 99 15.75 3.78 10.17
CA GLY A 99 16.83 4.33 10.96
C GLY A 99 16.40 4.96 12.28
N ARG A 100 15.17 5.49 12.37
CA ARG A 100 14.62 6.08 13.60
C ARG A 100 14.37 5.04 14.68
N LEU A 101 14.14 3.79 14.28
CA LEU A 101 13.88 2.65 15.16
C LEU A 101 15.15 1.84 15.46
N VAL A 102 16.34 2.35 15.13
CA VAL A 102 17.62 1.71 15.48
C VAL A 102 18.11 2.24 16.84
N CYS A 103 18.63 1.35 17.68
CA CYS A 103 19.22 1.70 18.97
C CYS A 103 20.34 2.72 18.80
N ARG A 104 20.24 3.85 19.50
CA ARG A 104 21.22 4.95 19.40
C ARG A 104 22.60 4.60 19.96
N GLU A 105 22.66 3.62 20.86
CA GLU A 105 23.89 3.16 21.50
C GLU A 105 24.67 2.20 20.59
N CYS A 106 24.13 1.01 20.34
CA CYS A 106 24.84 -0.01 19.55
C CYS A 106 24.73 0.17 18.04
N LYS A 107 23.76 0.93 17.54
CA LYS A 107 23.45 1.10 16.10
C LYS A 107 23.27 -0.20 15.31
N LYS A 108 23.00 -1.31 16.01
CA LYS A 108 22.86 -2.67 15.45
C LYS A 108 21.43 -3.20 15.59
N ASN A 109 20.88 -3.12 16.80
CA ASN A 109 19.57 -3.68 17.11
C ASN A 109 18.47 -2.62 17.03
N ARG A 110 17.23 -3.04 16.76
CA ARG A 110 16.06 -2.17 16.88
C ARG A 110 15.81 -1.73 18.32
N VAL A 111 15.26 -0.53 18.49
CA VAL A 111 14.76 -0.04 19.78
C VAL A 111 13.67 -0.98 20.28
N ALA A 112 13.67 -1.25 21.57
CA ALA A 112 12.76 -2.22 22.17
C ALA A 112 12.32 -1.86 23.59
N VAL A 113 12.92 -0.83 24.19
CA VAL A 113 12.70 -0.50 25.60
C VAL A 113 12.33 0.96 25.78
N LEU A 114 11.22 1.18 26.48
CA LEU A 114 10.73 2.48 26.90
C LEU A 114 11.08 2.70 28.37
N LEU A 115 11.70 3.84 28.67
CA LEU A 115 12.23 4.14 30.00
C LEU A 115 11.21 4.92 30.85
N GLN A 116 10.95 4.52 32.09
CA GLN A 116 10.13 5.29 33.03
C GLN A 116 10.99 6.17 33.95
N PRO A 117 10.55 7.40 34.28
CA PRO A 117 9.27 8.03 33.90
C PRO A 117 9.31 8.81 32.58
N CYS A 118 10.48 9.02 31.97
CA CYS A 118 10.65 9.96 30.86
C CYS A 118 10.08 9.51 29.51
N SER A 119 9.65 8.25 29.38
CA SER A 119 9.06 7.64 28.18
C SER A 119 9.92 7.62 26.91
N HIS A 120 11.23 7.87 27.02
CA HIS A 120 12.13 7.84 25.87
C HIS A 120 12.36 6.42 25.34
N LEU A 121 12.15 6.23 24.03
CA LEU A 121 12.34 4.97 23.29
C LEU A 121 13.49 5.14 22.28
N HIS A 122 14.69 4.70 22.67
CA HIS A 122 15.90 4.87 21.86
C HIS A 122 16.98 3.80 22.11
N LEU A 123 16.71 2.83 22.99
CA LEU A 123 17.61 1.74 23.34
C LEU A 123 16.98 0.39 23.00
N CYS A 124 17.83 -0.56 22.61
CA CYS A 124 17.47 -1.97 22.54
C CYS A 124 17.58 -2.63 23.94
N ALA A 125 17.00 -3.81 24.09
CA ALA A 125 16.99 -4.56 25.35
C ALA A 125 18.38 -4.76 26.01
N PRO A 126 19.44 -5.15 25.27
CA PRO A 126 20.77 -5.30 25.89
C PRO A 126 21.40 -3.97 26.30
N CYS A 127 21.16 -2.88 25.56
CA CYS A 127 21.73 -1.56 25.88
C CYS A 127 20.98 -0.83 27.00
N ALA A 128 19.74 -1.21 27.31
CA ALA A 128 18.96 -0.61 28.39
C ALA A 128 19.36 -1.16 29.78
N ARG A 129 19.73 -2.44 29.89
CA ARG A 129 20.08 -3.10 31.16
C ARG A 129 21.18 -2.41 31.99
N PRO A 130 22.30 -1.96 31.42
CA PRO A 130 23.40 -1.39 32.20
C PRO A 130 23.20 0.09 32.58
N ARG A 131 22.05 0.71 32.28
CA ARG A 131 21.85 2.15 32.47
C ARG A 131 20.86 2.45 33.57
N ASP A 132 21.28 3.30 34.51
CA ASP A 132 20.43 3.85 35.56
C ASP A 132 19.81 5.21 35.19
N THR A 133 20.29 5.85 34.11
CA THR A 133 19.80 7.14 33.62
C THR A 133 19.53 7.13 32.13
N CYS A 134 18.51 7.89 31.71
CA CYS A 134 18.16 8.04 30.29
C CYS A 134 19.22 8.88 29.56
N PRO A 135 19.84 8.37 28.46
CA PRO A 135 20.86 9.15 27.75
C PRO A 135 20.33 10.35 26.95
N THR A 136 19.00 10.51 26.82
CA THR A 136 18.40 11.68 26.15
C THR A 136 18.12 12.83 27.11
N CYS A 137 17.61 12.55 28.31
CA CYS A 137 17.13 13.59 29.24
C CYS A 137 17.73 13.49 30.64
N SER A 138 18.67 12.57 30.86
CA SER A 138 19.38 12.33 32.13
C SER A 138 18.49 11.97 33.33
N THR A 139 17.18 11.74 33.12
CA THR A 139 16.26 11.29 34.16
C THR A 139 16.62 9.88 34.63
N VAL A 140 16.59 9.65 35.95
CA VAL A 140 16.80 8.34 36.57
C VAL A 140 15.72 7.36 36.12
N ILE A 141 16.15 6.20 35.65
CA ILE A 141 15.30 5.12 35.16
C ILE A 141 14.76 4.38 36.39
N ARG A 142 13.44 4.43 36.58
CA ARG A 142 12.75 3.70 37.66
C ARG A 142 12.18 2.36 37.21
N GLY A 143 12.06 2.16 35.91
CA GLY A 143 11.47 0.97 35.32
C GLY A 143 11.61 0.99 33.80
N THR A 144 11.39 -0.17 33.20
CA THR A 144 11.46 -0.34 31.74
C THR A 144 10.25 -1.13 31.24
N PHE A 145 9.69 -0.69 30.12
CA PHE A 145 8.64 -1.43 29.41
C PHE A 145 9.11 -1.88 28.04
N ARG A 146 8.60 -3.02 27.59
CA ARG A 146 8.85 -3.57 26.26
C ARG A 146 7.58 -3.50 25.41
N PRO A 147 7.32 -2.38 24.72
CA PRO A 147 6.16 -2.25 23.87
C PRO A 147 6.27 -3.16 22.63
N ILE A 148 5.12 -3.52 22.08
CA ILE A 148 5.02 -4.14 20.75
C ILE A 148 5.11 -3.01 19.72
N ILE A 149 6.13 -3.03 18.88
CA ILE A 149 6.36 -2.03 17.82
C ILE A 149 6.12 -2.73 16.50
N GLY A 150 5.04 -2.36 15.81
CA GLY A 150 4.66 -2.85 14.48
C GLY A 150 5.40 -2.15 13.35
#